data_AF-A0A2Z6IP43-F1
#
_entry.id   AF-A0A2Z6IP43-F1
#
_cell.length_a   1.000
_cell.length_b   1.000
_cell.length_c   1.000
_cell.angle_alpha   90.00
_cell.angle_beta   90.00
_cell.angle_gamma   90.00
#
_symmetry.space_group_name_H-M   'P 1'
#
loop_
_entity.id
_entity.type
_entity.pdbx_description
1 polymer ?
#
loop_
_entity_poly.entity_id
_entity_poly.type
_entity_poly.pdbx_seq_one_letter_code
_entity_poly.pdbx_strand_id
1 'polypeptide(L)'
;MASTTDTRYILHPVWDPLLRTLHWWLALTIMAQFTSGATLLTLGDDMSAALMEKIDIVHDYGGYAFAAGLALRIIWLFVGPPTARWRDLLPLTSAQRRIWRETLACYLSGFRRPISPYRGHNAFAGPAYLAFFVIAAAQVILGITLSLMSDSPAPHLAGNPRLLSERLPPPDFPLSGA
;
A
#
# COMPACT_ATOMS: atom_id res chain seq x y z
N MET A 1 37.16 25.38 -38.25
CA MET A 1 37.17 25.46 -36.78
C MET A 1 35.83 24.98 -36.27
N ALA A 2 35.77 23.80 -35.65
CA ALA A 2 34.53 23.30 -35.04
C ALA A 2 34.32 24.01 -33.68
N SER A 3 33.19 24.69 -33.51
CA SER A 3 32.82 25.27 -32.21
C SER A 3 32.39 24.14 -31.27
N THR A 4 33.23 23.81 -30.29
CA THR A 4 32.85 22.94 -29.18
C THR A 4 31.97 23.75 -28.23
N THR A 5 30.66 23.59 -28.33
CA THR A 5 29.70 24.17 -27.38
C THR A 5 29.89 23.46 -26.04
N ASP A 6 30.56 24.11 -25.09
CA ASP A 6 30.72 23.61 -23.72
C ASP A 6 29.33 23.56 -23.06
N THR A 7 28.73 22.38 -23.06
CA THR A 7 27.38 22.16 -22.54
C THR A 7 27.48 22.00 -21.03
N ARG A 8 27.27 23.09 -20.30
CA ARG A 8 27.25 23.10 -18.84
C ARG A 8 25.99 22.40 -18.32
N TYR A 9 26.13 21.17 -17.82
CA TYR A 9 25.04 20.46 -17.15
C TYR A 9 24.78 21.04 -15.75
N ILE A 10 23.54 21.47 -15.47
CA ILE A 10 23.10 21.93 -14.15
C ILE A 10 22.18 20.86 -13.56
N LEU A 11 22.58 20.28 -12.42
CA LEU A 11 21.76 19.33 -11.68
C LEU A 11 20.67 20.09 -10.91
N HIS A 12 19.41 19.86 -11.26
CA HIS A 12 18.27 20.36 -10.50
C HIS A 12 17.67 19.21 -9.66
N PRO A 13 17.72 19.28 -8.31
CA PRO A 13 17.09 18.27 -7.48
C PRO A 13 15.57 18.38 -7.60
N VAL A 14 14.94 17.34 -8.15
CA VAL A 14 13.48 17.29 -8.37
C VAL A 14 12.76 16.64 -7.19
N TRP A 15 13.32 15.56 -6.66
CA TRP A 15 12.73 14.78 -5.57
C TRP A 15 13.58 14.85 -4.33
N ASP A 16 12.95 15.15 -3.20
CA ASP A 16 13.63 15.18 -1.92
C ASP A 16 14.01 13.76 -1.45
N PRO A 17 15.06 13.63 -0.61
CA PRO A 17 15.53 12.33 -0.15
C PRO A 17 14.46 11.52 0.58
N LEU A 18 13.61 12.17 1.40
CA LEU A 18 12.58 11.49 2.16
C LEU A 18 11.50 10.92 1.23
N LEU A 19 11.04 11.69 0.24
CA LEU A 19 10.12 11.19 -0.78
C LEU A 19 10.67 9.96 -1.50
N ARG A 20 11.96 9.94 -1.82
CA ARG A 20 12.61 8.80 -2.48
C ARG A 20 12.68 7.58 -1.56
N THR A 21 12.99 7.78 -0.29
CA THR A 21 12.99 6.70 0.70
C THR A 21 11.58 6.13 0.87
N LEU A 22 10.56 6.99 1.01
CA LEU A 22 9.17 6.55 1.12
C LEU A 22 8.69 5.80 -0.13
N HIS A 23 9.12 6.23 -1.31
CA HIS A 23 8.80 5.53 -2.55
C HIS A 23 9.34 4.10 -2.55
N TRP A 24 10.62 3.91 -2.22
CA TRP A 24 11.22 2.57 -2.16
C TRP A 24 10.66 1.72 -1.02
N TRP A 25 10.36 2.33 0.13
CA TRP A 25 9.67 1.64 1.22
C TRP A 25 8.31 1.09 0.76
N LEU A 26 7.48 1.95 0.16
CA LEU A 26 6.17 1.56 -0.37
C LEU A 26 6.28 0.51 -1.48
N ALA A 27 7.27 0.63 -2.37
CA ALA A 27 7.50 -0.33 -3.44
C ALA A 27 7.91 -1.72 -2.91
N LEU A 28 8.78 -1.78 -1.90
CA LEU A 28 9.19 -3.07 -1.33
C LEU A 28 8.06 -3.72 -0.52
N THR A 29 7.36 -2.92 0.28
CA THR A 29 6.25 -3.42 1.11
C THR A 29 5.04 -3.85 0.27
N ILE A 30 4.72 -3.16 -0.83
CA ILE A 30 3.66 -3.60 -1.75
C ILE A 30 4.04 -4.90 -2.50
N MET A 31 5.32 -5.08 -2.86
CA MET A 31 5.77 -6.34 -3.46
C MET A 31 5.63 -7.52 -2.48
N ALA A 32 5.99 -7.31 -1.22
CA ALA A 32 5.80 -8.31 -0.17
C ALA A 32 4.30 -8.61 0.06
N GLN A 33 3.45 -7.58 0.07
CA GLN A 33 2.00 -7.73 0.20
C GLN A 33 1.36 -8.46 -0.96
N PHE A 34 1.72 -8.11 -2.18
CA PHE A 34 1.23 -8.79 -3.36
C PHE A 34 1.61 -10.27 -3.34
N THR A 35 2.87 -10.58 -3.02
CA THR A 35 3.36 -11.96 -3.00
C THR A 35 2.67 -12.78 -1.92
N SER A 36 2.69 -12.31 -0.67
CA SER A 36 2.06 -13.02 0.45
C SER A 36 0.55 -13.16 0.28
N GLY A 37 -0.14 -12.08 -0.10
CA GLY A 37 -1.59 -12.10 -0.32
C GLY A 37 -2.01 -13.00 -1.48
N ALA A 38 -1.26 -12.98 -2.59
CA ALA A 38 -1.52 -13.89 -3.71
C ALA A 38 -1.30 -15.35 -3.31
N THR A 39 -0.25 -15.65 -2.52
CA THR A 39 -0.01 -17.00 -2.03
C THR A 39 -1.14 -17.49 -1.12
N LEU A 40 -1.57 -16.67 -0.14
CA LEU A 40 -2.69 -17.01 0.73
C LEU A 40 -3.99 -17.22 -0.06
N LEU A 41 -4.27 -16.37 -1.04
CA LEU A 41 -5.47 -16.45 -1.87
C LEU A 41 -5.51 -17.69 -2.78
N THR A 42 -4.36 -18.11 -3.32
CA THR A 42 -4.32 -19.15 -4.36
C THR A 42 -3.92 -20.52 -3.86
N LEU A 43 -3.09 -20.59 -2.82
CA LEU A 43 -2.52 -21.84 -2.31
C LEU A 43 -2.93 -22.13 -0.86
N GLY A 44 -3.70 -21.25 -0.20
CA GLY A 44 -4.03 -21.37 1.22
C GLY A 44 -4.60 -22.73 1.61
N ASP A 45 -5.54 -23.26 0.82
CA ASP A 45 -6.21 -24.54 1.10
C ASP A 45 -5.30 -25.76 0.93
N ASP A 46 -4.26 -25.66 0.09
CA ASP A 46 -3.32 -26.74 -0.23
C ASP A 46 -2.05 -26.70 0.65
N MET A 47 -1.88 -25.66 1.45
CA MET A 47 -0.70 -25.44 2.29
C MET A 47 -0.82 -26.16 3.64
N SER A 48 0.33 -26.58 4.19
CA SER A 48 0.36 -27.03 5.58
C SER A 48 0.06 -25.86 6.52
N ALA A 49 -0.61 -26.14 7.64
CA ALA A 49 -0.97 -25.11 8.62
C ALA A 49 0.24 -24.29 9.09
N ALA A 50 1.39 -24.95 9.31
CA ALA A 50 2.62 -24.29 9.73
C ALA A 50 3.23 -23.37 8.66
N LEU A 51 3.01 -23.64 7.37
CA LEU A 51 3.46 -22.75 6.30
C LEU A 51 2.47 -21.58 6.13
N MET A 52 1.17 -21.86 6.19
CA MET A 52 0.12 -20.84 6.14
C MET A 52 0.32 -19.80 7.25
N GLU A 53 0.52 -20.23 8.50
CA GLU A 53 0.79 -19.36 9.65
C GLU A 53 2.00 -18.44 9.42
N LYS A 54 3.10 -18.97 8.84
CA LYS A 54 4.29 -18.16 8.55
C LYS A 54 4.02 -17.08 7.51
N ILE A 55 3.28 -17.41 6.45
CA ILE A 55 2.95 -16.43 5.40
C ILE A 55 1.96 -15.40 5.93
N ASP A 56 1.00 -15.82 6.76
CA ASP A 56 0.04 -14.94 7.42
C ASP A 56 0.74 -13.91 8.32
N ILE A 57 1.69 -14.35 9.16
CA ILE A 57 2.55 -13.45 9.95
C ILE A 57 3.27 -12.44 9.04
N VAL A 58 3.88 -12.89 7.94
CA VAL A 58 4.57 -11.98 7.00
C VAL A 58 3.60 -10.99 6.36
N HIS A 59 2.38 -11.44 6.03
CA HIS A 59 1.34 -10.61 5.45
C HIS A 59 0.85 -9.56 6.46
N ASP A 60 0.56 -9.95 7.70
CA ASP A 60 0.01 -9.04 8.71
C ASP A 60 1.04 -7.97 9.11
N TYR A 61 2.26 -8.37 9.53
CA TYR A 61 3.33 -7.42 9.86
C TYR A 61 3.81 -6.60 8.65
N GLY A 62 3.84 -7.21 7.47
CA GLY A 62 4.13 -6.50 6.22
C GLY A 62 3.06 -5.44 5.91
N GLY A 63 1.80 -5.73 6.23
CA GLY A 63 0.67 -4.80 6.12
C GLY A 63 0.85 -3.59 7.03
N TYR A 64 1.22 -3.80 8.29
CA TYR A 64 1.54 -2.69 9.22
C TYR A 64 2.70 -1.82 8.73
N ALA A 65 3.75 -2.43 8.18
CA ALA A 65 4.88 -1.69 7.59
C ALA A 65 4.44 -0.86 6.37
N PHE A 66 3.61 -1.43 5.49
CA PHE A 66 3.03 -0.70 4.36
C PHE A 66 2.14 0.46 4.83
N ALA A 67 1.28 0.22 5.83
CA ALA A 67 0.38 1.22 6.41
C ALA A 67 1.14 2.42 7.00
N ALA A 68 2.23 2.17 7.75
CA ALA A 68 3.08 3.22 8.29
C ALA A 68 3.72 4.09 7.19
N GLY A 69 4.26 3.44 6.15
CA GLY A 69 4.83 4.13 4.98
C GLY A 69 3.79 4.95 4.23
N LEU A 70 2.58 4.41 4.06
CA LEU A 70 1.46 5.06 3.39
C LEU A 70 0.99 6.29 4.17
N ALA A 71 0.84 6.16 5.49
CA ALA A 71 0.46 7.27 6.36
C ALA A 71 1.49 8.41 6.31
N LEU A 72 2.78 8.08 6.42
CA LEU A 72 3.85 9.07 6.31
C LEU A 72 3.87 9.73 4.92
N ARG A 73 3.61 8.96 3.86
CA ARG A 73 3.52 9.51 2.51
C ARG A 73 2.32 10.45 2.34
N ILE A 74 1.16 10.11 2.92
CA ILE A 74 -0.03 10.96 2.93
C ILE A 74 0.26 12.26 3.67
N ILE A 75 0.89 12.22 4.84
CA ILE A 75 1.33 13.42 5.56
C ILE A 75 2.26 14.27 4.66
N TRP A 76 3.22 13.63 3.98
CA TRP A 76 4.15 14.31 3.08
C TRP A 76 3.48 14.98 1.87
N LEU A 77 2.29 14.52 1.45
CA LEU A 77 1.49 15.21 0.42
C LEU A 77 1.06 16.62 0.86
N PHE A 78 0.99 16.91 2.15
CA PHE A 78 0.57 18.21 2.67
C PHE A 78 1.74 19.09 3.08
N VAL A 79 2.74 18.52 3.76
CA VAL A 79 3.85 19.29 4.35
C VAL A 79 5.14 19.29 3.53
N GLY A 80 5.28 18.36 2.57
CA GLY A 80 6.50 18.19 1.78
C GLY A 80 6.80 19.35 0.80
N PRO A 81 7.91 19.27 0.06
CA PRO A 81 8.26 20.26 -0.97
C PRO A 81 7.24 20.27 -2.11
N PRO A 82 7.21 21.32 -2.97
CA PRO A 82 6.21 21.48 -4.02
C PRO A 82 6.01 20.24 -4.91
N THR A 83 7.10 19.54 -5.26
CA THR A 83 7.09 18.31 -6.09
C THR A 83 6.55 17.07 -5.38
N ALA A 84 6.44 17.11 -4.04
CA ALA A 84 5.89 16.03 -3.23
C ALA A 84 4.43 16.27 -2.82
N ARG A 85 3.89 17.48 -3.06
CA ARG A 85 2.57 17.90 -2.61
C ARG A 85 1.42 17.38 -3.48
N TRP A 86 0.26 17.19 -2.88
CA TRP A 86 -0.97 16.79 -3.59
C TRP A 86 -1.37 17.76 -4.72
N ARG A 87 -1.00 19.05 -4.61
CA ARG A 87 -1.32 20.06 -5.63
C ARG A 87 -0.54 19.87 -6.93
N ASP A 88 0.57 19.13 -6.89
CA ASP A 88 1.31 18.70 -8.08
C ASP A 88 0.64 17.49 -8.76
N LEU A 89 -0.18 16.74 -8.03
CA LEU A 89 -0.87 15.55 -8.53
C LEU A 89 -2.13 15.86 -9.34
N LEU A 90 -2.73 17.03 -9.18
CA LEU A 90 -3.98 17.35 -9.88
C LEU A 90 -3.81 18.59 -10.76
N PRO A 91 -4.48 18.64 -11.94
CA PRO A 91 -4.43 19.80 -12.81
C PRO A 91 -5.29 20.96 -12.28
N LEU A 92 -4.84 21.56 -11.17
CA LEU A 92 -5.56 22.62 -10.45
C LEU A 92 -5.37 23.99 -11.09
N THR A 93 -4.25 24.24 -11.75
CA THR A 93 -3.94 25.50 -12.43
C THR A 93 -4.29 25.47 -13.92
N SER A 94 -4.51 26.63 -14.53
CA SER A 94 -4.72 26.75 -15.98
C SER A 94 -3.54 26.21 -16.79
N ALA A 95 -2.31 26.42 -16.30
CA ALA A 95 -1.09 25.88 -16.89
C ALA A 95 -1.05 24.34 -16.84
N GLN A 96 -1.31 23.74 -15.67
CA GLN A 96 -1.36 22.28 -15.55
C GLN A 96 -2.47 21.68 -16.42
N ARG A 97 -3.65 22.30 -16.48
CA ARG A 97 -4.75 21.86 -17.37
C ARG A 97 -4.37 21.92 -18.84
N ARG A 98 -3.58 22.92 -19.24
CA ARG A 98 -3.07 23.04 -20.62
C ARG A 98 -2.11 21.89 -20.94
N ILE A 99 -1.11 21.66 -20.09
CA ILE A 99 -0.15 20.56 -20.23
C ILE A 99 -0.90 19.23 -20.31
N TRP A 100 -1.88 19.03 -19.44
CA TRP A 100 -2.76 17.86 -19.45
C TRP A 100 -3.44 17.60 -20.80
N ARG A 101 -4.07 18.63 -21.39
CA ARG A 101 -4.73 18.50 -22.70
C ARG A 101 -3.74 18.25 -23.82
N GLU A 102 -2.57 18.88 -23.79
CA GLU A 102 -1.51 18.68 -24.77
C GLU A 102 -0.96 17.25 -24.70
N THR A 103 -0.72 16.72 -23.49
CA THR A 103 -0.32 15.32 -23.30
C THR A 103 -1.41 14.36 -23.75
N LEU A 104 -2.69 14.63 -23.46
CA LEU A 104 -3.81 13.80 -23.93
C LEU A 104 -3.87 13.77 -25.47
N ALA A 105 -3.76 14.92 -26.11
CA ALA A 105 -3.77 15.03 -27.57
C ALA A 105 -2.57 14.29 -28.20
N CYS A 106 -1.41 14.30 -27.54
CA CYS A 106 -0.26 13.51 -27.95
C CYS A 106 -0.57 12.01 -27.92
N TYR A 107 -1.11 11.50 -26.81
CA TYR A 107 -1.45 10.08 -26.67
C TYR A 107 -2.51 9.64 -27.68
N LEU A 108 -3.58 10.42 -27.84
CA LEU A 108 -4.65 10.12 -28.81
C LEU A 108 -4.15 10.20 -30.27
N SER A 109 -3.11 10.98 -30.55
CA SER A 109 -2.50 11.07 -31.88
C SER A 109 -1.55 9.91 -32.22
N GLY A 110 -1.27 9.02 -31.26
CA GLY A 110 -0.23 8.00 -31.38
C GLY A 110 1.17 8.61 -31.37
N PHE A 111 1.43 9.55 -30.46
CA PHE A 111 2.73 10.22 -30.26
C PHE A 111 3.21 11.10 -31.44
N ARG A 112 2.29 11.51 -32.32
CA ARG A 112 2.61 12.39 -33.46
C ARG A 112 2.72 13.87 -33.10
N ARG A 113 2.34 14.24 -31.87
CA ARG A 113 2.45 15.62 -31.35
C ARG A 113 3.58 15.72 -30.33
N PRO A 114 4.27 16.88 -30.23
CA PRO A 114 5.30 17.08 -29.22
C PRO A 114 4.70 17.03 -27.81
N ILE A 115 5.43 16.41 -26.88
CA ILE A 115 5.08 16.36 -25.45
C ILE A 115 5.57 17.65 -24.79
N SER A 116 4.70 18.31 -24.03
CA SER A 116 5.12 19.44 -23.20
C SER A 116 6.07 18.94 -22.11
N PRO A 117 7.23 19.58 -21.91
CA PRO A 117 8.16 19.19 -20.86
C PRO A 117 7.51 19.37 -19.48
N TYR A 118 7.70 18.37 -18.61
CA TYR A 118 7.28 18.37 -17.21
C TYR A 118 8.51 18.17 -16.32
N ARG A 119 8.56 18.84 -15.16
CA ARG A 119 9.73 18.81 -14.27
C ARG A 119 9.72 17.64 -13.29
N GLY A 120 8.56 17.10 -12.94
CA GLY A 120 8.40 16.03 -11.95
C GLY A 120 7.55 14.91 -12.50
N HIS A 121 6.24 15.03 -12.37
CA HIS A 121 5.30 14.03 -12.83
C HIS A 121 4.78 14.36 -14.23
N ASN A 122 4.61 13.32 -15.04
CA ASN A 122 3.75 13.40 -16.22
C ASN A 122 2.34 13.84 -15.77
N ALA A 123 1.66 14.62 -16.60
CA ALA A 123 0.27 15.02 -16.40
C ALA A 123 -0.59 13.88 -15.84
N PHE A 124 -0.60 12.72 -16.50
CA PHE A 124 -1.43 11.57 -16.14
C PHE A 124 -0.98 10.78 -14.91
N ALA A 125 0.25 10.96 -14.43
CA ALA A 125 0.74 10.23 -13.26
C ALA A 125 -0.02 10.65 -11.98
N GLY A 126 -0.51 11.89 -11.95
CA GLY A 126 -1.23 12.45 -10.81
C GLY A 126 -2.51 11.70 -10.40
N PRO A 127 -3.50 11.54 -11.30
CA PRO A 127 -4.71 10.76 -11.02
C PRO A 127 -4.44 9.27 -10.79
N ALA A 128 -3.43 8.69 -11.46
CA ALA A 128 -3.01 7.33 -11.17
C ALA A 128 -2.54 7.19 -9.71
N TYR A 129 -1.77 8.16 -9.20
CA TYR A 129 -1.39 8.19 -7.79
C TYR A 129 -2.57 8.43 -6.85
N LEU A 130 -3.52 9.29 -7.21
CA LEU A 130 -4.72 9.49 -6.40
C LEU A 130 -5.52 8.19 -6.28
N ALA A 131 -5.76 7.50 -7.39
CA ALA A 131 -6.45 6.20 -7.40
C ALA A 131 -5.68 5.17 -6.56
N PHE A 132 -4.36 5.11 -6.71
CA PHE A 132 -3.50 4.27 -5.89
C PHE A 132 -3.66 4.56 -4.40
N PHE A 133 -3.57 5.81 -3.96
CA PHE A 133 -3.72 6.18 -2.55
C PHE A 133 -5.08 5.77 -1.98
N VAL A 134 -6.15 5.95 -2.75
CA VAL A 134 -7.52 5.55 -2.34
C VAL A 134 -7.61 4.03 -2.18
N ILE A 135 -7.17 3.26 -3.17
CA ILE A 135 -7.21 1.79 -3.12
C ILE A 135 -6.32 1.27 -1.98
N ALA A 136 -5.10 1.79 -1.86
CA ALA A 136 -4.16 1.41 -0.81
C ALA A 136 -4.71 1.71 0.59
N ALA A 137 -5.32 2.88 0.78
CA ALA A 137 -5.95 3.24 2.05
C ALA A 137 -7.13 2.31 2.38
N ALA A 138 -7.98 1.99 1.40
CA ALA A 138 -9.07 1.05 1.59
C ALA A 138 -8.57 -0.35 1.96
N GLN A 139 -7.53 -0.86 1.29
CA GLN A 139 -6.94 -2.16 1.61
C GLN A 139 -6.30 -2.19 3.00
N VAL A 140 -5.59 -1.13 3.40
CA VAL A 140 -5.02 -1.03 4.76
C VAL A 140 -6.13 -1.05 5.82
N ILE A 141 -7.20 -0.28 5.62
CA ILE A 141 -8.34 -0.27 6.56
C ILE A 141 -8.98 -1.65 6.66
N LEU A 142 -9.22 -2.31 5.53
CA LEU A 142 -9.79 -3.66 5.50
C LEU A 142 -8.86 -4.67 6.19
N GLY A 143 -7.56 -4.65 5.88
CA GLY A 143 -6.57 -5.56 6.46
C GLY A 143 -6.47 -5.42 7.97
N ILE A 144 -6.34 -4.18 8.48
CA ILE A 144 -6.33 -3.91 9.93
C ILE A 144 -7.63 -4.39 10.57
N THR A 145 -8.78 -4.14 9.93
CA THR A 145 -10.08 -4.58 10.46
C THR A 145 -10.14 -6.11 10.58
N LEU A 146 -9.67 -6.84 9.57
CA LEU A 146 -9.61 -8.30 9.58
C LEU A 146 -8.66 -8.82 10.66
N SER A 147 -7.48 -8.22 10.80
CA SER A 147 -6.47 -8.56 11.83
C SER A 147 -7.05 -8.40 13.25
N LEU A 148 -7.76 -7.29 13.52
CA LEU A 148 -8.42 -7.07 14.81
C LEU A 148 -9.59 -8.02 15.06
N MET A 149 -10.28 -8.48 14.01
CA MET A 149 -11.34 -9.49 14.12
C MET A 149 -10.79 -10.89 14.36
N SER A 150 -9.65 -11.24 13.80
CA SER A 150 -8.97 -12.52 14.06
C SER A 150 -8.35 -12.58 15.47
N ASP A 151 -7.86 -11.44 15.97
CA ASP A 151 -7.28 -11.31 17.32
C ASP A 151 -8.32 -11.08 18.42
N SER A 152 -9.58 -10.80 18.06
CA SER A 152 -10.69 -10.93 19.00
C SER A 152 -10.64 -12.34 19.56
N PRO A 153 -10.68 -12.56 20.89
CA PRO A 153 -10.59 -13.89 21.47
C PRO A 153 -11.68 -14.72 20.83
N ALA A 154 -11.29 -15.53 19.86
CA ALA A 154 -12.24 -16.23 19.08
C ALA A 154 -13.00 -17.16 20.03
N PRO A 155 -14.27 -17.50 19.74
CA PRO A 155 -14.98 -18.51 20.52
C PRO A 155 -14.20 -19.82 20.67
N HIS A 156 -13.23 -20.10 19.77
CA HIS A 156 -12.33 -21.25 19.87
C HIS A 156 -11.24 -21.14 20.96
N LEU A 157 -10.87 -19.92 21.39
CA LEU A 157 -10.06 -19.67 22.60
C LEU A 157 -10.92 -19.49 23.85
N ALA A 158 -12.20 -19.12 23.70
CA ALA A 158 -13.18 -19.05 24.80
C ALA A 158 -13.72 -20.43 25.25
N GLY A 159 -13.24 -21.52 24.66
CA GLY A 159 -13.58 -22.86 25.13
C GLY A 159 -13.71 -23.83 23.97
N ASN A 160 -12.71 -24.68 23.79
CA ASN A 160 -13.00 -26.01 23.31
C ASN A 160 -13.88 -26.68 24.38
N PRO A 161 -15.17 -26.96 24.13
CA PRO A 161 -16.04 -27.57 25.12
C PRO A 161 -15.52 -28.95 25.59
N ARG A 162 -14.69 -29.63 24.77
CA ARG A 162 -14.00 -30.86 25.19
C ARG A 162 -12.93 -30.62 26.24
N LEU A 163 -12.15 -29.55 26.12
CA LEU A 163 -11.11 -29.21 27.10
C LEU A 163 -11.71 -28.62 28.39
N LEU A 164 -12.89 -27.98 28.30
CA LEU A 164 -13.64 -27.56 29.47
C LEU A 164 -14.27 -28.75 30.22
N SER A 165 -14.76 -29.78 29.51
CA SER A 165 -15.25 -31.01 30.15
C SER A 165 -14.15 -31.87 30.78
N GLU A 166 -12.91 -31.78 30.27
CA GLU A 166 -11.75 -32.49 30.86
C GLU A 166 -11.16 -31.78 32.08
N ARG A 167 -11.38 -30.47 32.24
CA ARG A 167 -10.88 -29.68 33.38
C ARG A 167 -11.88 -29.54 34.53
N LEU A 168 -13.15 -29.83 34.30
CA LEU A 168 -14.16 -29.82 35.35
C LEU A 168 -14.18 -31.19 36.05
N PRO A 169 -14.10 -31.24 37.39
CA PRO A 169 -14.38 -32.47 38.10
C PRO A 169 -15.78 -32.97 37.73
N PRO A 170 -16.00 -34.29 37.64
CA PRO A 170 -17.32 -34.83 37.32
C PRO A 170 -18.35 -34.25 38.29
N PRO A 171 -19.57 -33.93 37.83
CA PRO A 171 -20.60 -33.41 38.72
C PRO A 171 -20.87 -34.43 39.83
N ASP A 172 -20.71 -33.99 41.08
CA ASP A 172 -21.14 -34.72 42.26
C ASP A 172 -22.67 -34.82 42.22
N PHE A 173 -23.18 -35.86 41.56
CA PHE A 173 -24.58 -36.22 41.68
C PHE A 173 -24.78 -36.80 43.08
N PRO A 174 -25.60 -36.19 43.95
CA PRO A 174 -25.98 -36.85 45.19
C PRO A 174 -26.75 -38.12 44.78
N LEU A 175 -26.20 -39.27 45.15
CA LEU A 175 -26.92 -40.53 45.09
C LEU A 175 -28.15 -40.39 45.98
N SER A 176 -29.30 -40.09 45.36
CA SER A 176 -30.59 -40.18 46.01
C SER A 176 -30.73 -41.61 46.49
N GLY A 177 -30.83 -41.76 47.82
CA GLY A 177 -30.96 -43.04 48.50
C GLY A 177 -32.12 -43.88 47.96
N ALA A 178 -31.86 -45.17 47.91
CA ALA A 178 -32.85 -46.24 48.01
C ALA A 178 -32.53 -47.03 49.30
#